data_AF-A0A914YKG2-F1
#
_entry.id   AF-A0A914YKG2-F1
#
_cell.length_a   1.000
_cell.length_b   1.000
_cell.length_c   1.000
_cell.angle_alpha   90.00
_cell.angle_beta   90.00
_cell.angle_gamma   90.00
#
_symmetry.space_group_name_H-M   'P 1'
#
loop_
_entity.id
_entity.type
_entity.pdbx_description
1 polymer ?
#
loop_
_entity_poly.entity_id
_entity_poly.type
_entity_poly.pdbx_seq_one_letter_code
_entity_poly.pdbx_strand_id
1 'polypeptide(L)'
;MAIFGHMFHKNAVLRNPNGQWYVSYEEYDKTYYPDMVQGPCYLLSSKAVKAILIEAKNHKHITVDDAFYTGIVAEAAEITVIDANKNFGYRNPLDEGDQKCDENGRPFLFSIADKDGEIKNIPDGYNEQLKKLKALKCLK
;
A
#
# COMPACT_ATOMS: atom_id res chain seq x y z
N MET A 1 5.77 -11.00 -12.27
CA MET A 1 4.60 -10.11 -12.11
C MET A 1 4.81 -9.34 -10.82
N ALA A 2 4.35 -8.09 -10.70
CA ALA A 2 4.69 -7.29 -9.52
C ALA A 2 3.54 -6.46 -8.96
N ILE A 3 3.60 -6.25 -7.63
CA ILE A 3 2.83 -5.30 -6.83
C ILE A 3 3.83 -4.35 -6.15
N PHE A 4 3.56 -3.05 -6.17
CA PHE A 4 4.36 -2.02 -5.50
C PHE A 4 3.49 -1.27 -4.49
N GLY A 5 4.04 -0.98 -3.33
CA GLY A 5 3.32 -0.27 -2.27
C GLY A 5 4.15 -0.16 -0.99
N HIS A 6 3.52 0.26 0.11
CA HIS A 6 4.13 0.18 1.44
C HIS A 6 4.08 -1.27 1.92
N MET A 7 5.20 -1.98 1.83
CA MET A 7 5.26 -3.40 2.13
C MET A 7 5.32 -3.66 3.64
N PHE A 8 4.52 -4.61 4.11
CA PHE A 8 4.68 -5.22 5.42
C PHE A 8 5.21 -6.65 5.29
N HIS A 9 6.29 -6.93 6.03
CA HIS A 9 6.87 -8.26 6.17
C HIS A 9 6.45 -8.87 7.52
N LYS A 10 5.99 -10.13 7.52
CA LYS A 10 5.55 -10.86 8.72
C LYS A 10 4.56 -10.06 9.57
N ASN A 11 3.55 -9.48 8.92
CA ASN A 11 2.50 -8.74 9.64
C ASN A 11 1.60 -9.73 10.42
N ALA A 12 1.39 -9.48 11.71
CA ALA A 12 0.63 -10.39 12.57
C ALA A 12 -0.88 -10.30 12.26
N VAL A 13 -1.53 -11.47 12.23
CA VAL A 13 -2.98 -11.53 12.07
C VAL A 13 -3.65 -11.14 13.38
N LEU A 14 -4.52 -10.13 13.34
CA LEU A 14 -5.20 -9.64 14.53
C LEU A 14 -6.33 -10.59 14.93
N ARG A 15 -6.22 -11.18 16.13
CA ARG A 15 -7.14 -12.20 16.66
C ARG A 15 -8.10 -11.68 17.74
N ASN A 16 -8.16 -10.37 17.96
CA ASN A 16 -9.11 -9.77 18.89
C ASN A 16 -10.47 -9.57 18.20
N PRO A 17 -11.55 -10.28 18.58
CA PRO A 17 -12.86 -10.18 17.92
C PRO A 17 -13.50 -8.79 18.01
N ASN A 18 -13.02 -7.92 18.90
CA ASN A 18 -13.51 -6.54 19.03
C ASN A 18 -12.75 -5.54 18.12
N GLY A 19 -11.76 -6.00 17.36
CA GLY A 19 -10.99 -5.16 16.44
C GLY A 19 -11.59 -5.13 15.04
N GLN A 20 -11.60 -3.96 14.39
CA GLN A 20 -12.14 -3.80 13.03
C GLN A 20 -11.39 -4.62 11.95
N TRP A 21 -10.17 -5.07 12.25
CA TRP A 21 -9.34 -5.91 11.38
C TRP A 21 -9.21 -7.34 11.93
N TYR A 22 -10.17 -7.80 12.73
CA TYR A 22 -10.20 -9.15 13.25
C TYR A 22 -10.31 -10.18 12.11
N VAL A 23 -9.48 -11.22 12.19
CA VAL A 23 -9.58 -12.39 11.33
C VAL A 23 -9.54 -13.63 12.21
N SER A 24 -10.54 -14.50 12.07
CA SER A 24 -10.64 -15.75 12.82
C SER A 24 -9.69 -16.83 12.28
N TYR A 25 -9.38 -17.84 13.11
CA TYR A 25 -8.59 -18.99 12.65
C TYR A 25 -9.30 -19.80 11.55
N GLU A 26 -10.63 -19.71 11.47
CA GLU A 26 -11.42 -20.36 10.42
C GLU A 26 -11.33 -19.62 9.07
N GLU A 27 -11.09 -18.31 9.10
CA GLU A 27 -10.86 -17.50 7.89
C GLU A 27 -9.42 -17.64 7.39
N TYR A 28 -8.47 -17.64 8.31
CA TYR A 28 -7.04 -17.78 8.00
C TYR A 28 -6.31 -18.36 9.21
N ASP A 29 -5.67 -19.50 9.05
CA ASP A 29 -5.12 -20.30 10.15
C ASP A 29 -3.69 -19.91 10.54
N LYS A 30 -2.93 -19.26 9.66
CA LYS A 30 -1.54 -18.83 9.92
C LYS A 30 -1.46 -17.64 10.88
N THR A 31 -0.36 -17.52 11.61
CA THR A 31 -0.14 -16.42 12.57
C THR A 31 0.24 -15.09 11.90
N TYR A 32 0.84 -15.15 10.72
CA TYR A 32 1.31 -14.00 9.96
C TYR A 32 0.77 -14.05 8.53
N TYR A 33 0.51 -12.87 7.96
CA TYR A 33 0.29 -12.75 6.52
C TYR A 33 1.61 -12.94 5.75
N PRO A 34 1.55 -13.36 4.47
CA PRO A 34 2.67 -13.23 3.55
C PRO A 34 3.08 -11.76 3.39
N ASP A 35 4.17 -11.52 2.65
CA ASP A 35 4.50 -10.17 2.24
C ASP A 35 3.32 -9.55 1.49
N MET A 36 2.88 -8.39 1.97
CA MET A 36 1.71 -7.69 1.47
C MET A 36 2.00 -6.21 1.38
N VAL A 37 1.23 -5.46 0.59
CA VAL A 37 1.27 -3.99 0.63
C VAL A 37 0.02 -3.46 1.30
N GLN A 38 0.20 -2.47 2.17
CA GLN A 38 -0.92 -1.84 2.84
C GLN A 38 -1.69 -0.94 1.86
N GLY A 39 -3.01 -0.85 2.06
CA GLY A 39 -3.81 0.25 1.51
C GLY A 39 -3.36 1.64 2.03
N PRO A 40 -3.95 2.72 1.51
CA PRO A 40 -5.11 2.77 0.63
C PRO A 40 -4.79 2.66 -0.87
N CYS A 41 -3.51 2.66 -1.25
CA CYS A 41 -3.11 2.66 -2.65
C CYS A 41 -1.90 1.74 -2.87
N TYR A 42 -1.95 1.00 -3.96
CA TYR A 42 -0.88 0.13 -4.43
C TYR A 42 -0.91 0.06 -5.97
N LEU A 43 0.23 -0.22 -6.59
CA LEU A 43 0.38 -0.29 -8.04
C LEU A 43 0.62 -1.74 -8.47
N LEU A 44 -0.15 -2.21 -9.46
CA LEU A 44 -0.04 -3.58 -9.97
C LEU A 44 0.21 -3.58 -11.48
N SER A 45 1.08 -4.48 -11.93
CA SER A 45 1.15 -4.80 -13.35
C SER A 45 -0.17 -5.41 -13.86
N SER A 46 -0.57 -5.16 -15.11
CA SER A 46 -1.83 -5.72 -15.65
C SER A 46 -1.86 -7.25 -15.63
N LYS A 47 -0.71 -7.91 -15.71
CA LYS A 47 -0.59 -9.37 -15.56
C LYS A 47 -0.88 -9.81 -14.12
N ALA A 48 -0.38 -9.07 -13.12
CA ALA A 48 -0.67 -9.34 -11.71
C ALA A 48 -2.18 -9.22 -11.43
N VAL A 49 -2.84 -8.17 -11.92
CA VAL A 49 -4.30 -8.01 -11.76
C VAL A 49 -5.07 -9.22 -12.29
N LYS A 50 -4.74 -9.68 -13.51
CA LYS A 50 -5.38 -10.87 -14.10
C LYS A 50 -5.13 -12.13 -13.29
N ALA A 51 -3.89 -12.34 -12.85
CA ALA A 51 -3.52 -13.50 -12.03
C ALA A 51 -4.27 -13.51 -10.69
N ILE A 52 -4.35 -12.37 -10.00
CA ILE A 52 -5.11 -12.21 -8.76
C ILE A 52 -6.58 -12.53 -8.99
N LEU A 53 -7.21 -11.99 -10.04
CA LEU A 53 -8.63 -12.24 -10.31
C LEU A 53 -8.93 -13.73 -10.60
N ILE A 54 -8.01 -14.44 -11.25
CA ILE A 54 -8.15 -15.87 -11.53
C ILE A 54 -7.95 -16.69 -10.25
N GLU A 55 -6.97 -16.31 -9.42
CA GLU A 55 -6.56 -17.06 -8.24
C GLU A 55 -7.51 -16.84 -7.06
N ALA A 56 -8.02 -15.62 -6.87
CA ALA A 56 -8.83 -15.22 -5.72
C ALA A 56 -10.05 -16.14 -5.46
N LYS A 57 -10.64 -16.72 -6.52
CA LYS A 57 -11.78 -17.64 -6.40
C LYS A 57 -11.46 -18.97 -5.68
N ASN A 58 -10.18 -19.31 -5.56
CA ASN A 58 -9.71 -20.54 -4.92
C ASN A 58 -9.46 -20.35 -3.41
N HIS A 59 -9.60 -19.11 -2.89
CA HIS A 59 -9.29 -18.76 -1.51
C HIS A 59 -10.54 -18.28 -0.78
N LYS A 60 -10.63 -18.59 0.51
CA LYS A 60 -11.66 -18.01 1.39
C LYS A 60 -11.32 -16.54 1.61
N HIS A 61 -12.26 -15.65 1.31
CA HIS A 61 -12.12 -14.22 1.57
C HIS A 61 -11.99 -13.96 3.08
N ILE A 62 -11.17 -12.97 3.45
CA ILE A 62 -10.96 -12.53 4.84
C ILE A 62 -11.33 -11.05 5.00
N THR A 63 -11.60 -10.60 6.22
CA THR A 63 -11.96 -9.20 6.52
C THR A 63 -10.95 -8.16 6.00
N VAL A 64 -9.66 -8.51 5.98
CA VAL A 64 -8.56 -7.59 5.64
C VAL A 64 -8.23 -7.74 4.15
N ASP A 65 -8.77 -6.84 3.32
CA ASP A 65 -8.75 -6.90 1.86
C ASP A 65 -7.34 -6.73 1.27
N ASP A 66 -6.55 -5.79 1.78
CA ASP A 66 -5.17 -5.58 1.35
C ASP A 66 -4.30 -6.82 1.63
N ALA A 67 -4.44 -7.43 2.80
CA ALA A 67 -3.82 -8.72 3.12
C ALA A 67 -4.32 -9.86 2.23
N PHE A 68 -5.63 -9.89 1.90
CA PHE A 68 -6.20 -10.90 1.02
C PHE A 68 -5.63 -10.82 -0.39
N TYR A 69 -5.77 -9.69 -1.08
CA TYR A 69 -5.42 -9.56 -2.48
C TYR A 69 -3.91 -9.42 -2.71
N THR A 70 -3.21 -8.66 -1.86
CA THR A 70 -1.80 -8.32 -2.09
C THR A 70 -0.83 -9.20 -1.31
N GLY A 71 -1.33 -9.99 -0.36
CA GLY A 71 -0.57 -10.99 0.39
C GLY A 71 -0.95 -12.41 0.01
N ILE A 72 -2.09 -12.90 0.50
CA ILE A 72 -2.50 -14.32 0.38
C ILE A 72 -2.64 -14.75 -1.08
N VAL A 73 -3.47 -14.04 -1.84
CA VAL A 73 -3.72 -14.37 -3.26
C VAL A 73 -2.48 -14.08 -4.11
N ALA A 74 -1.72 -13.03 -3.78
CA ALA A 74 -0.50 -12.69 -4.48
C ALA A 74 0.60 -13.75 -4.31
N GLU A 75 0.77 -14.28 -3.09
CA GLU A 75 1.68 -15.39 -2.78
C GLU A 75 1.29 -16.64 -3.58
N ALA A 76 0.01 -17.01 -3.55
CA ALA A 76 -0.51 -18.16 -4.30
C ALA A 76 -0.33 -18.03 -5.82
N ALA A 77 -0.42 -16.81 -6.35
CA ALA A 77 -0.23 -16.48 -7.75
C ALA A 77 1.25 -16.20 -8.14
N GLU A 78 2.20 -16.43 -7.24
CA GLU A 78 3.64 -16.21 -7.43
C GLU A 78 3.98 -14.77 -7.88
N ILE A 79 3.25 -13.79 -7.34
CA ILE A 79 3.44 -12.38 -7.66
C ILE A 79 4.46 -11.77 -6.69
N THR A 80 5.47 -11.10 -7.23
CA THR A 80 6.49 -10.42 -6.43
C THR A 80 5.91 -9.16 -5.79
N VAL A 81 6.00 -9.05 -4.47
CA VAL A 81 5.74 -7.82 -3.74
C VAL A 81 7.03 -7.01 -3.63
N ILE A 82 6.97 -5.74 -4.02
CA ILE A 82 8.13 -4.83 -4.05
C ILE A 82 7.85 -3.68 -3.09
N ASP A 83 8.72 -3.52 -2.10
CA ASP A 83 8.66 -2.40 -1.18
C ASP A 83 8.99 -1.09 -1.90
N ALA A 84 8.00 -0.20 -1.94
CA ALA A 84 8.06 1.14 -2.49
C ALA A 84 7.55 2.17 -1.47
N ASN A 85 7.72 1.90 -0.17
CA ASN A 85 7.21 2.74 0.93
C ASN A 85 7.51 4.24 0.81
N LYS A 86 8.69 4.63 0.31
CA LYS A 86 9.05 6.03 0.06
C LYS A 86 8.18 6.71 -0.99
N ASN A 87 7.57 5.92 -1.88
CA ASN A 87 6.72 6.39 -2.96
C ASN A 87 5.22 6.33 -2.59
N PHE A 88 4.88 5.61 -1.51
CA PHE A 88 3.54 5.43 -0.96
C PHE A 88 3.53 5.90 0.50
N GLY A 89 3.46 7.22 0.70
CA GLY A 89 3.63 7.83 2.01
C GLY A 89 2.38 7.70 2.88
N TYR A 90 2.48 7.02 4.03
CA TYR A 90 1.49 7.10 5.12
C TYR A 90 1.80 8.24 6.11
N ARG A 91 3.00 8.83 5.97
CA ARG A 91 3.44 10.10 6.57
C ARG A 91 3.80 10.99 5.40
N ASN A 92 3.46 12.28 5.47
CA ASN A 92 3.65 13.21 4.35
C ASN A 92 5.13 13.24 3.92
N PRO A 93 5.51 12.52 2.85
CA PRO A 93 6.92 12.36 2.51
C PRO A 93 7.51 13.69 2.02
N LEU A 94 6.66 14.61 1.57
CA LEU A 94 7.09 15.95 1.16
C LEU A 94 7.74 16.74 2.29
N ASP A 95 7.39 16.47 3.54
CA ASP A 95 7.96 17.17 4.70
C ASP A 95 9.31 16.56 5.13
N GLU A 96 9.65 15.34 4.69
CA GLU A 96 10.88 14.62 5.07
C GLU A 96 12.08 14.94 4.14
N GLY A 97 11.83 15.43 2.93
CA GLY A 97 12.87 15.91 2.01
C GLY A 97 13.79 14.83 1.40
N ASP A 98 13.51 13.55 1.59
CA ASP A 98 14.35 12.41 1.17
C ASP A 98 13.89 11.74 -0.14
N GLN A 99 13.14 12.47 -0.98
CA GLN A 99 12.47 11.88 -2.13
C GLN A 99 13.41 11.57 -3.28
N LYS A 100 13.33 10.32 -3.76
CA LYS A 100 14.01 9.89 -4.99
C LYS A 100 13.35 10.58 -6.18
N CYS A 101 14.17 11.12 -7.07
CA CYS A 101 13.70 11.82 -8.25
C CYS A 101 14.20 11.18 -9.54
N ASP A 102 13.49 11.41 -10.64
CA ASP A 102 13.95 11.05 -11.97
C ASP A 102 15.06 12.00 -12.48
N GLU A 103 15.60 11.70 -13.67
CA GLU A 103 16.62 12.50 -14.34
C GLU A 103 16.22 13.96 -14.61
N ASN A 104 14.92 14.25 -14.60
CA ASN A 104 14.36 15.58 -14.81
C ASN A 104 14.04 16.30 -13.48
N GLY A 105 14.44 15.73 -12.33
CA GLY A 105 14.19 16.29 -11.02
C GLY A 105 12.72 16.23 -10.59
N ARG A 106 11.96 15.25 -11.10
CA ARG A 106 10.57 15.02 -10.66
C ARG A 106 10.57 14.00 -9.51
N PRO A 107 9.90 14.28 -8.38
CA PRO A 107 9.80 13.32 -7.29
C PRO A 107 9.03 12.07 -7.73
N PHE A 108 9.58 10.90 -7.41
CA PHE A 108 8.93 9.62 -7.62
C PHE A 108 7.94 9.39 -6.49
N LEU A 109 6.76 10.00 -6.59
CA LEU A 109 5.70 9.90 -5.59
C LEU A 109 4.42 9.42 -6.26
N PHE A 110 3.87 8.31 -5.76
CA PHE A 110 2.64 7.73 -6.29
C PHE A 110 1.41 8.11 -5.47
N SER A 111 1.53 8.13 -4.14
CA SER A 111 0.42 8.43 -3.25
C SER A 111 0.90 9.03 -1.93
N ILE A 112 0.07 9.93 -1.38
CA ILE A 112 0.19 10.45 -0.03
C ILE A 112 -1.13 10.14 0.67
N ALA A 113 -1.07 9.41 1.78
CA ALA A 113 -2.14 9.21 2.72
C ALA A 113 -1.75 9.92 4.03
N ASP A 114 -2.54 10.90 4.45
CA ASP A 114 -2.35 11.58 5.72
C ASP A 114 -3.20 10.88 6.79
N LYS A 115 -2.56 10.45 7.87
CA LYS A 115 -3.19 9.71 8.98
C LYS A 115 -3.84 10.66 10.00
N ASP A 116 -3.38 11.90 10.05
CA ASP A 116 -3.84 12.96 10.96
C ASP A 116 -4.77 13.97 10.25
N GLY A 117 -4.65 14.04 8.92
CA GLY A 117 -5.44 14.91 8.07
C GLY A 117 -6.81 14.32 7.74
N GLU A 118 -7.82 14.67 8.54
CA GLU A 118 -8.99 15.24 7.86
C GLU A 118 -8.43 16.30 6.91
N ILE A 119 -8.50 16.08 5.60
CA ILE A 119 -8.31 17.17 4.67
C ILE A 119 -9.48 18.12 4.95
N LYS A 120 -9.32 19.00 5.95
CA LYS A 120 -10.32 19.99 6.36
C LYS A 120 -10.47 20.90 5.15
N ASN A 121 -11.48 20.60 4.34
CA ASN A 121 -11.65 21.05 2.96
C ASN A 121 -10.66 20.44 1.96
N ILE A 122 -11.11 19.37 1.30
CA ILE A 122 -10.43 18.65 0.20
C ILE A 122 -9.74 19.59 -0.80
N PRO A 123 -10.35 20.71 -1.26
CA PRO A 123 -9.71 21.59 -2.24
C PRO A 123 -8.48 22.33 -1.70
N ASP A 124 -8.54 22.80 -0.45
CA ASP A 124 -7.49 23.64 0.12
C ASP A 124 -6.26 22.81 0.49
N GLY A 125 -6.47 21.64 1.11
CA GLY A 125 -5.38 20.70 1.40
C GLY A 125 -4.75 20.12 0.14
N TYR A 126 -5.53 19.83 -0.91
CA TYR A 126 -4.97 19.42 -2.20
C TYR A 126 -4.07 20.49 -2.81
N ASN A 127 -4.53 21.74 -2.83
CA ASN A 127 -3.77 22.85 -3.40
C ASN A 127 -2.48 23.14 -2.60
N GLU A 128 -2.51 22.98 -1.28
CA GLU A 128 -1.31 23.11 -0.44
C GLU A 128 -0.29 22.01 -0.77
N GLN A 129 -0.73 20.75 -0.81
CA GLN A 129 0.14 19.62 -1.16
C GLN A 129 0.69 19.75 -2.59
N LEU A 130 -0.12 20.24 -3.54
CA LEU A 130 0.33 20.51 -4.91
C LEU A 130 1.37 21.63 -4.97
N LYS A 131 1.24 22.68 -4.14
CA LYS A 131 2.27 23.72 -4.02
C LYS A 131 3.57 23.15 -3.47
N LYS A 132 3.51 22.32 -2.42
CA LYS A 132 4.69 21.62 -1.87
C LYS A 132 5.36 20.73 -2.93
N LEU A 133 4.55 19.96 -3.67
CA LEU A 133 5.03 19.09 -4.75
C LEU A 133 5.75 19.88 -5.86
N LYS A 134 5.19 21.03 -6.27
CA LYS A 134 5.79 21.91 -7.27
C LYS A 134 7.04 22.64 -6.76
N ALA A 135 7.15 22.84 -5.45
CA ALA A 135 8.27 23.54 -4.82
C ALA A 135 9.42 22.60 -4.42
N LEU A 136 9.20 21.28 -4.45
CA LEU A 136 10.24 20.29 -4.16
C LEU A 136 11.43 20.48 -5.08
N LYS A 137 12.56 20.82 -4.48
CA LYS A 137 13.87 20.80 -5.12
C LYS A 137 14.52 19.49 -4.77
N CYS A 138 14.52 18.56 -5.71
CA CYS A 138 15.23 17.30 -5.54
C CYS A 138 16.71 17.55 -5.30
N LEU A 139 17.26 16.94 -4.26
CA LEU A 139 18.70 16.87 -4.07
C LEU A 139 19.28 15.99 -5.20
N LYS A 140 20.22 16.54 -5.96
CA LYS A 140 20.95 15.81 -7.02
C LYS A 140 21.88 14.77 -6.42
#